data_AF-F7K595-F1
#
_entry.id   AF-F7K595-F1
#
_cell.length_a   1.000
_cell.length_b   1.000
_cell.length_c   1.000
_cell.angle_alpha   90.00
_cell.angle_beta   90.00
_cell.angle_gamma   90.00
#
_symmetry.space_group_name_H-M   'P 1'
#
loop_
_entity.id
_entity.type
_entity.pdbx_description
1 polymer ?
#
loop_
_entity_poly.entity_id
_entity_poly.type
_entity_poly.pdbx_seq_one_letter_code
_entity_poly.pdbx_strand_id
1 'polypeptide(L)'
;MLNNKKKDMTPFDMNKKPVKQYPFLLPLIWGGAWLMTRSLGLKIEKAGMEKMKPPYLVLSTHQGFSDYYIAPLALFPHRANYVSDMEGFAAFGEWLYRGIGCIGKRRYVSDIAVVKNIYTALHKNRQIVAVFPESRHSNAGTTAYIPQNMGKLAKLMKVPVVMLSVHGSYLAGPFWDEAHTRKVPLRAKLECIYTKEELAQAQEDDVQQKIEEHLRYDEYKWQWEEKIAITYPRRAEGLHMALYQCRSCGEAFYMKSKGSSLFCEACGSGWEMDEYGRLVGEKKKITAIPDWYEWQRGEVEKEIRNGTYRCEFAVRVEALPNAKGFIPMGEGRLVQEESGFTLFVQNRELFFDHRSRESVQTEYNYRDRGPCIVLSDKDCCYYIYSDDPGFGPTKIQFAGEYYYRMRKQGEVPFDFGKHLSENM
;
A
#
# COMPACT_ATOMS: atom_id res chain seq x y z
N MET A 1 0.84 5.00 23.20
CA MET A 1 1.35 6.19 22.49
C MET A 1 0.41 6.69 21.40
N LEU A 2 -0.45 5.84 20.81
CA LEU A 2 -1.33 6.23 19.71
C LEU A 2 -2.73 6.73 20.11
N ASN A 3 -3.04 6.95 21.40
CA ASN A 3 -4.39 7.36 21.81
C ASN A 3 -4.49 8.88 21.98
N ASN A 4 -5.41 9.50 21.26
CA ASN A 4 -5.72 10.92 21.40
C ASN A 4 -6.61 11.15 22.63
N LYS A 5 -5.97 11.32 23.79
CA LYS A 5 -6.65 11.49 25.09
C LYS A 5 -7.62 12.68 25.15
N LYS A 6 -7.38 13.71 24.34
CA LYS A 6 -8.19 14.93 24.31
C LYS A 6 -9.38 14.82 23.34
N LYS A 7 -9.50 13.71 22.60
CA LYS A 7 -10.50 13.50 21.55
C LYS A 7 -10.53 14.64 20.53
N ASP A 8 -9.35 15.18 20.20
CA ASP A 8 -9.23 16.29 19.27
C ASP A 8 -9.49 15.85 17.82
N MET A 9 -10.68 16.19 17.33
CA MET A 9 -11.14 15.91 15.96
C MET A 9 -10.67 16.94 14.92
N THR A 10 -9.84 17.92 15.29
CA THR A 10 -9.31 18.92 14.34
C THR A 10 -8.54 18.22 13.22
N PRO A 11 -8.89 18.42 11.95
CA PRO A 11 -8.20 17.78 10.84
C PRO A 11 -6.72 18.15 10.80
N PHE A 12 -5.88 17.19 10.40
CA PHE A 12 -4.46 17.47 10.15
C PHE A 12 -4.26 18.54 9.07
N ASP A 13 -3.36 19.49 9.31
CA ASP A 13 -3.01 20.51 8.33
C ASP A 13 -2.16 19.92 7.18
N MET A 14 -2.87 19.52 6.12
CA MET A 14 -2.27 19.04 4.88
C MET A 14 -1.55 20.15 4.10
N ASN A 15 -1.87 21.42 4.33
CA ASN A 15 -1.27 22.56 3.61
C ASN A 15 0.07 23.01 4.21
N LYS A 16 0.40 22.55 5.41
CA LYS A 16 1.69 22.85 6.03
C LYS A 16 2.83 22.29 5.18
N LYS A 17 3.63 23.24 4.68
CA LYS A 17 4.71 23.01 3.72
C LYS A 17 5.72 21.97 4.24
N PRO A 18 6.27 21.13 3.36
CA PRO A 18 7.32 20.19 3.73
C PRO A 18 8.59 20.92 4.13
N VAL A 19 9.30 20.33 5.08
CA VAL A 19 10.64 20.77 5.49
C VAL A 19 11.68 19.81 4.93
N LYS A 20 12.92 20.30 4.80
CA LYS A 20 14.08 19.46 4.50
C LYS A 20 14.34 18.54 5.68
N GLN A 21 14.80 17.31 5.42
CA GLN A 21 15.24 16.42 6.49
C GLN A 21 16.28 17.13 7.38
N TYR A 22 16.09 17.04 8.69
CA TYR A 22 16.98 17.65 9.66
C TYR A 22 18.36 16.99 9.57
N PRO A 23 19.44 17.77 9.34
CA PRO A 23 20.77 17.20 9.12
C PRO A 23 21.26 16.28 10.23
N PHE A 24 20.93 16.59 11.49
CA PHE A 24 21.33 15.79 12.65
C PHE A 24 20.61 14.43 12.74
N LEU A 25 19.48 14.25 12.04
CA LEU A 25 18.77 12.97 11.96
C LEU A 25 19.33 12.07 10.85
N LEU A 26 20.04 12.61 9.85
CA LEU A 26 20.48 11.83 8.68
C LEU A 26 21.43 10.68 9.04
N PRO A 27 22.45 10.85 9.91
CA PRO A 27 23.29 9.72 10.31
C PRO A 27 22.50 8.61 11.02
N LEU A 28 21.47 8.98 11.79
CA LEU A 28 20.59 8.01 12.47
C LEU A 28 19.71 7.28 11.47
N ILE A 29 19.14 7.99 10.49
CA ILE A 29 18.31 7.39 9.43
C ILE A 29 19.14 6.41 8.60
N TRP A 30 20.30 6.83 8.10
CA TRP A 30 21.16 5.97 7.27
C TRP A 30 21.80 4.83 8.06
N GLY A 31 22.30 5.11 9.27
CA GLY A 31 22.88 4.08 10.14
C GLY A 31 21.86 3.05 10.61
N GLY A 32 20.66 3.50 10.99
CA GLY A 32 19.54 2.64 11.35
C GLY A 32 19.09 1.79 10.16
N ALA A 33 18.86 2.41 9.00
CA ALA A 33 18.49 1.69 7.78
C ALA A 33 19.54 0.63 7.38
N TRP A 34 20.83 0.97 7.47
CA TRP A 34 21.91 0.02 7.21
C TRP A 34 21.89 -1.14 8.19
N LEU A 35 21.71 -0.87 9.49
CA LEU A 35 21.64 -1.92 10.51
C LEU A 35 20.46 -2.87 10.26
N MET A 36 19.28 -2.34 9.95
CA MET A 36 18.07 -3.12 9.69
C MET A 36 18.17 -3.98 8.43
N THR A 37 18.93 -3.54 7.43
CA THR A 37 19.07 -4.26 6.14
C THR A 37 20.29 -5.16 6.06
N ARG A 38 21.23 -5.06 7.02
CA ARG A 38 22.50 -5.80 7.03
C ARG A 38 22.29 -7.32 7.05
N SER A 39 21.40 -7.82 7.89
CA SER A 39 21.13 -9.27 8.02
C SER A 39 20.46 -9.86 6.77
N LEU A 40 19.81 -9.00 5.98
CA LEU A 40 19.10 -9.34 4.75
C LEU A 40 19.95 -9.10 3.49
N GLY A 41 21.22 -8.70 3.63
CA GLY A 41 22.17 -8.65 2.52
C GLY A 41 21.71 -7.76 1.35
N LEU A 42 21.21 -6.56 1.66
CA LEU A 42 20.76 -5.58 0.67
C LEU A 42 21.86 -5.24 -0.34
N LYS A 43 21.52 -5.37 -1.63
CA LYS A 43 22.33 -4.87 -2.75
C LYS A 43 21.54 -3.80 -3.50
N ILE A 44 22.18 -2.67 -3.74
CA ILE A 44 21.60 -1.54 -4.47
C ILE A 44 22.37 -1.39 -5.78
N GLU A 45 21.66 -1.52 -6.90
CA GLU A 45 22.14 -1.17 -8.23
C GLU A 45 21.63 0.23 -8.59
N LYS A 46 22.47 1.02 -9.25
CA LYS A 46 22.11 2.36 -9.74
C LYS A 46 22.37 2.41 -11.24
N ALA A 47 21.35 2.71 -12.03
CA ALA A 47 21.43 2.77 -13.49
C ALA A 47 21.04 4.18 -13.99
N GLY A 48 21.92 4.85 -14.73
CA GLY A 48 21.67 6.21 -15.22
C GLY A 48 21.60 7.26 -14.11
N MET A 49 22.29 7.03 -12.99
CA MET A 49 22.24 7.88 -11.80
C MET A 49 23.58 8.58 -11.49
N GLU A 50 24.66 8.31 -12.24
CA GLU A 50 26.03 8.74 -11.94
C GLU A 50 26.18 10.25 -11.88
N LYS A 51 25.42 10.97 -12.71
CA LYS A 51 25.41 12.45 -12.79
C LYS A 51 24.13 13.06 -12.21
N MET A 52 23.20 12.24 -11.70
CA MET A 52 21.91 12.69 -11.23
C MET A 52 22.05 13.43 -9.89
N LYS A 53 21.52 14.65 -9.82
CA LYS A 53 21.49 15.45 -8.59
C LYS A 53 20.05 15.89 -8.31
N PRO A 54 19.65 16.02 -7.03
CA PRO A 54 18.34 16.56 -6.67
C PRO A 54 18.09 17.94 -7.33
N PRO A 55 16.83 18.26 -7.70
CA PRO A 55 15.60 17.51 -7.43
C PRO A 55 15.23 16.51 -8.53
N TYR A 56 14.63 15.39 -8.12
CA TYR A 56 13.98 14.41 -9.00
C TYR A 56 12.85 13.71 -8.23
N LEU A 57 11.86 13.21 -8.98
CA LEU A 57 10.74 12.44 -8.45
C LEU A 57 11.12 10.96 -8.44
N VAL A 58 11.00 10.31 -7.29
CA VAL A 58 11.19 8.86 -7.15
C VAL A 58 9.83 8.20 -7.02
N LEU A 59 9.55 7.23 -7.89
CA LEU A 59 8.41 6.34 -7.76
C LEU A 59 8.93 4.94 -7.40
N SER A 60 8.32 4.30 -6.40
CA SER A 60 8.81 3.03 -5.87
C SER A 60 7.70 1.99 -5.79
N THR A 61 8.07 0.73 -6.01
CA THR A 61 7.25 -0.43 -5.62
C THR A 61 7.01 -0.39 -4.11
N HIS A 62 5.85 -0.87 -3.64
CA HIS A 62 5.54 -0.92 -2.21
C HIS A 62 5.13 -2.32 -1.76
N GLN A 63 6.10 -3.06 -1.28
CA GLN A 63 6.00 -4.50 -1.06
C GLN A 63 5.86 -4.86 0.42
N GLY A 64 6.60 -4.18 1.30
CA GLY A 64 6.63 -4.49 2.71
C GLY A 64 7.47 -3.51 3.53
N PHE A 65 7.58 -3.79 4.82
CA PHE A 65 8.16 -2.84 5.78
C PHE A 65 9.64 -2.49 5.51
N SER A 66 10.38 -3.37 4.84
CA SER A 66 11.80 -3.12 4.51
C SER A 66 11.99 -1.96 3.54
N ASP A 67 10.96 -1.56 2.78
CA ASP A 67 11.01 -0.45 1.83
C ASP A 67 11.42 0.86 2.51
N TYR A 68 10.97 1.07 3.75
CA TYR A 68 11.30 2.26 4.56
C TYR A 68 12.79 2.37 4.89
N TYR A 69 13.53 1.25 4.88
CA TYR A 69 14.98 1.23 5.09
C TYR A 69 15.75 1.26 3.77
N ILE A 70 15.22 0.59 2.75
CA ILE A 70 15.86 0.50 1.43
C ILE A 70 15.90 1.87 0.77
N ALA A 71 14.81 2.63 0.78
CA ALA A 71 14.74 3.91 0.07
C ALA A 71 15.78 4.94 0.57
N PRO A 72 15.96 5.20 1.89
CA PRO A 72 17.02 6.08 2.36
C PRO A 72 18.44 5.67 1.95
N LEU A 73 18.73 4.36 1.89
CA LEU A 73 20.04 3.84 1.48
C LEU A 73 20.24 3.93 -0.03
N ALA A 74 19.20 3.65 -0.82
CA ALA A 74 19.23 3.80 -2.28
C ALA A 74 19.52 5.24 -2.69
N LEU A 75 18.93 6.20 -1.97
CA LEU A 75 19.06 7.63 -2.25
C LEU A 75 20.32 8.26 -1.65
N PHE A 76 21.06 7.56 -0.79
CA PHE A 76 22.34 8.02 -0.25
C PHE A 76 23.31 8.45 -1.37
N PRO A 77 24.04 9.59 -1.23
CA PRO A 77 24.16 10.46 -0.05
C PRO A 77 23.14 11.60 0.02
N HIS A 78 22.06 11.55 -0.77
CA HIS A 78 21.07 12.61 -0.83
C HIS A 78 19.93 12.36 0.16
N ARG A 79 19.38 13.46 0.67
CA ARG A 79 18.17 13.46 1.50
C ARG A 79 16.92 13.57 0.63
N ALA A 80 15.83 13.02 1.13
CA ALA A 80 14.55 12.93 0.42
C ALA A 80 13.37 13.25 1.34
N ASN A 81 12.29 13.72 0.71
CA ASN A 81 10.98 13.80 1.31
C ASN A 81 10.16 12.56 0.90
N TYR A 82 9.32 12.04 1.80
CA TYR A 82 8.54 10.83 1.58
C TYR A 82 7.05 11.14 1.73
N VAL A 83 6.23 10.79 0.75
CA VAL A 83 4.78 10.84 0.91
C VAL A 83 4.35 9.67 1.79
N SER A 84 3.73 9.95 2.94
CA SER A 84 3.40 8.93 3.94
C SER A 84 2.02 9.15 4.54
N ASP A 85 1.41 8.04 4.96
CA ASP A 85 0.06 8.03 5.54
C ASP A 85 0.02 8.60 6.97
N MET A 86 -1.18 8.97 7.41
CA MET A 86 -1.43 9.61 8.70
C MET A 86 -0.99 8.79 9.92
N GLU A 87 -0.87 7.47 9.78
CA GLU A 87 -0.35 6.59 10.84
C GLU A 87 1.06 6.96 11.30
N GLY A 88 1.95 7.27 10.34
CA GLY A 88 3.31 7.66 10.68
C GLY A 88 3.35 8.97 11.48
N PHE A 89 2.46 9.91 11.15
CA PHE A 89 2.31 11.15 11.91
C PHE A 89 1.78 10.90 13.33
N ALA A 90 0.89 9.92 13.49
CA ALA A 90 0.38 9.51 14.81
C ALA A 90 1.45 8.80 15.66
N ALA A 91 2.27 7.96 15.03
CA ALA A 91 3.29 7.15 15.71
C ALA A 91 4.49 7.98 16.17
N PHE A 92 5.00 8.85 15.31
CA PHE A 92 6.23 9.61 15.57
C PHE A 92 5.98 11.06 15.99
N GLY A 93 4.73 11.52 15.90
CA GLY A 93 4.36 12.91 16.15
C GLY A 93 4.76 13.84 15.00
N GLU A 94 4.01 14.93 14.83
CA GLU A 94 4.15 15.78 13.65
C GLU A 94 5.53 16.41 13.49
N TRP A 95 6.14 16.90 14.57
CA TRP A 95 7.43 17.60 14.49
C TRP A 95 8.55 16.68 14.00
N LEU A 96 8.67 15.49 14.60
CA LEU A 96 9.71 14.52 14.24
C LEU A 96 9.45 13.93 12.85
N TYR A 97 8.19 13.56 12.56
CA TYR A 97 7.86 12.94 11.29
C TYR A 97 8.06 13.89 10.10
N ARG A 98 7.71 15.18 10.25
CA ARG A 98 8.11 16.21 9.28
C ARG A 98 9.63 16.41 9.23
N GLY A 99 10.30 16.37 10.37
CA GLY A 99 11.75 16.50 10.49
C GLY A 99 12.55 15.41 9.77
N ILE A 100 12.00 14.20 9.63
CA ILE A 100 12.55 13.13 8.79
C ILE A 100 12.05 13.19 7.34
N GLY A 101 11.35 14.25 6.94
CA GLY A 101 10.99 14.55 5.56
C GLY A 101 9.61 14.09 5.11
N CYS A 102 8.74 13.63 6.01
CA CYS A 102 7.43 13.11 5.61
C CYS A 102 6.43 14.20 5.21
N ILE A 103 5.71 13.95 4.11
CA ILE A 103 4.56 14.70 3.62
C ILE A 103 3.30 13.88 3.94
N GLY A 104 2.35 14.47 4.65
CA GLY A 104 1.09 13.80 4.99
C GLY A 104 0.23 13.53 3.76
N LYS A 105 -0.28 12.32 3.67
CA LYS A 105 -1.28 11.84 2.72
C LYS A 105 -2.32 11.01 3.49
N ARG A 106 -3.54 10.93 2.96
CA ARG A 106 -4.52 9.91 3.33
C ARG A 106 -4.69 8.94 2.16
N ARG A 107 -4.69 7.64 2.43
CA ARG A 107 -4.82 6.60 1.39
C ARG A 107 -6.16 6.74 0.66
N TYR A 108 -6.14 6.57 -0.67
CA TYR A 108 -7.31 6.63 -1.55
C TYR A 108 -8.14 7.93 -1.47
N VAL A 109 -7.50 9.04 -1.10
CA VAL A 109 -8.09 10.38 -1.11
C VAL A 109 -7.29 11.27 -2.07
N SER A 110 -7.99 11.82 -3.05
CA SER A 110 -7.41 12.82 -3.95
C SER A 110 -7.27 14.16 -3.23
N ASP A 111 -6.03 14.58 -2.98
CA ASP A 111 -5.72 15.80 -2.24
C ASP A 111 -4.69 16.66 -2.98
N ILE A 112 -5.12 17.84 -3.41
CA ILE A 112 -4.28 18.82 -4.10
C ILE A 112 -3.19 19.39 -3.19
N ALA A 113 -3.38 19.39 -1.87
CA ALA A 113 -2.36 19.85 -0.92
C ALA A 113 -1.12 18.95 -0.98
N VAL A 114 -1.31 17.63 -1.15
CA VAL A 114 -0.21 16.68 -1.34
C VAL A 114 0.58 17.02 -2.60
N VAL A 115 -0.09 17.26 -3.73
CA VAL A 115 0.56 17.65 -5.00
C VAL A 115 1.34 18.96 -4.86
N LYS A 116 0.75 19.98 -4.20
CA LYS A 116 1.41 21.26 -3.91
C LYS A 116 2.64 21.09 -3.01
N ASN A 117 2.58 20.17 -2.04
CA ASN A 117 3.70 19.86 -1.16
C ASN A 117 4.83 19.13 -1.91
N ILE A 118 4.50 18.14 -2.76
CA ILE A 118 5.49 17.49 -3.64
C ILE A 118 6.19 18.56 -4.50
N TYR A 119 5.42 19.42 -5.17
CA TYR A 119 5.96 20.50 -5.99
C TYR A 119 6.86 21.46 -5.17
N THR A 120 6.44 21.82 -3.95
CA THR A 120 7.22 22.67 -3.05
C THR A 120 8.54 22.01 -2.63
N ALA A 121 8.53 20.71 -2.32
CA ALA A 121 9.74 19.98 -1.95
C ALA A 121 10.73 19.88 -3.13
N LEU A 122 10.24 19.60 -4.34
CA LEU A 122 11.06 19.52 -5.54
C LEU A 122 11.64 20.89 -5.94
N HIS A 123 10.79 21.92 -6.08
CA HIS A 123 11.19 23.19 -6.69
C HIS A 123 11.72 24.22 -5.70
N LYS A 124 11.11 24.35 -4.51
CA LYS A 124 11.55 25.32 -3.50
C LYS A 124 12.62 24.75 -2.58
N ASN A 125 12.43 23.52 -2.10
CA ASN A 125 13.42 22.89 -1.22
C ASN A 125 14.57 22.23 -1.98
N ARG A 126 14.45 22.00 -3.29
CA ARG A 126 15.45 21.31 -4.13
C ARG A 126 15.79 19.93 -3.54
N GLN A 127 14.75 19.17 -3.19
CA GLN A 127 14.83 17.83 -2.59
C GLN A 127 14.36 16.75 -3.55
N ILE A 128 14.75 15.52 -3.25
CA ILE A 128 14.11 14.33 -3.84
C ILE A 128 12.74 14.17 -3.18
N VAL A 129 11.73 13.74 -3.93
CA VAL A 129 10.46 13.29 -3.34
C VAL A 129 10.19 11.86 -3.76
N ALA A 130 10.04 10.96 -2.79
CA ALA A 130 9.67 9.57 -3.00
C ALA A 130 8.17 9.37 -2.78
N VAL A 131 7.53 8.70 -3.73
CA VAL A 131 6.11 8.35 -3.73
C VAL A 131 5.99 6.85 -3.98
N PHE A 132 5.10 6.20 -3.25
CA PHE A 132 4.74 4.79 -3.41
C PHE A 132 3.33 4.72 -3.99
N PRO A 133 3.17 4.60 -5.33
CA PRO A 133 1.87 4.80 -5.98
C PRO A 133 0.79 3.81 -5.57
N GLU A 134 1.18 2.56 -5.27
CA GLU A 134 0.28 1.48 -4.81
C GLU A 134 -0.46 1.83 -3.52
N SER A 135 0.03 2.79 -2.74
CA SER A 135 -0.60 3.33 -1.52
C SER A 135 -0.88 2.31 -0.40
N ARG A 136 -0.37 1.08 -0.53
CA ARG A 136 -0.39 0.00 0.47
C ARG A 136 0.74 -0.99 0.24
N HIS A 137 1.05 -1.82 1.24
CA HIS A 137 1.86 -3.02 1.07
C HIS A 137 1.12 -4.06 0.22
N SER A 138 1.88 -4.94 -0.44
CA SER A 138 1.29 -6.02 -1.24
C SER A 138 0.62 -7.06 -0.35
N ASN A 139 -0.62 -7.43 -0.66
CA ASN A 139 -1.32 -8.51 0.03
C ASN A 139 -0.79 -9.90 -0.35
N ALA A 140 -0.38 -10.08 -1.61
CA ALA A 140 -0.08 -11.39 -2.20
C ALA A 140 1.26 -11.44 -2.96
N GLY A 141 2.17 -10.49 -2.71
CA GLY A 141 3.50 -10.48 -3.33
C GLY A 141 3.52 -10.07 -4.80
N THR A 142 2.42 -9.53 -5.29
CA THR A 142 2.29 -8.97 -6.65
C THR A 142 1.84 -7.51 -6.59
N THR A 143 2.07 -6.80 -7.69
CA THR A 143 1.68 -5.39 -7.84
C THR A 143 0.17 -5.20 -7.65
N ALA A 144 -0.20 -4.20 -6.85
CA ALA A 144 -1.57 -3.75 -6.70
C ALA A 144 -2.00 -2.84 -7.86
N TYR A 145 -3.21 -2.28 -7.78
CA TYR A 145 -3.64 -1.27 -8.75
C TYR A 145 -2.73 -0.03 -8.69
N ILE A 146 -2.28 0.42 -9.86
CA ILE A 146 -1.50 1.66 -10.01
C ILE A 146 -2.45 2.75 -10.49
N PRO A 147 -2.52 3.90 -9.80
CA PRO A 147 -3.35 5.02 -10.24
C PRO A 147 -2.99 5.51 -11.66
N GLN A 148 -4.02 5.72 -12.48
CA GLN A 148 -3.91 6.15 -13.89
C GLN A 148 -3.54 7.63 -14.08
N ASN A 149 -3.00 8.28 -13.05
CA ASN A 149 -2.62 9.70 -13.07
C ASN A 149 -1.14 9.93 -12.72
N MET A 150 -0.34 8.87 -12.66
CA MET A 150 1.10 8.97 -12.36
C MET A 150 1.88 9.63 -13.49
N GLY A 151 1.57 9.35 -14.76
CA GLY A 151 2.17 10.03 -15.91
C GLY A 151 1.91 11.54 -15.89
N LYS A 152 0.66 11.93 -15.62
CA LYS A 152 0.28 13.33 -15.43
C LYS A 152 1.00 13.99 -14.26
N LEU A 153 1.07 13.32 -13.11
CA LEU A 153 1.80 13.82 -11.95
C LEU A 153 3.28 14.04 -12.29
N ALA A 154 3.93 13.07 -12.94
CA ALA A 154 5.32 13.16 -13.36
C ALA A 154 5.57 14.38 -14.26
N LYS A 155 4.78 14.55 -15.33
CA LYS A 155 4.91 15.71 -16.22
C LYS A 155 4.65 17.04 -15.52
N LEU A 156 3.67 17.10 -14.61
CA LEU A 156 3.40 18.29 -13.81
C LEU A 156 4.60 18.70 -12.95
N MET A 157 5.36 17.72 -12.45
CA MET A 157 6.52 18.00 -11.59
C MET A 157 7.72 18.56 -12.36
N LYS A 158 7.84 18.36 -13.69
CA LYS A 158 8.90 18.94 -14.54
C LYS A 158 10.34 18.71 -14.02
N VAL A 159 10.58 17.54 -13.43
CA VAL A 159 11.88 17.06 -12.93
C VAL A 159 12.12 15.66 -13.48
N PRO A 160 13.36 15.12 -13.45
CA PRO A 160 13.61 13.73 -13.82
C PRO A 160 12.74 12.76 -13.01
N VAL A 161 12.36 11.65 -13.64
CA VAL A 161 11.61 10.55 -13.02
C VAL A 161 12.55 9.38 -12.83
N VAL A 162 12.65 8.93 -11.58
CA VAL A 162 13.51 7.83 -11.15
C VAL A 162 12.63 6.74 -10.57
N MET A 163 12.87 5.50 -10.97
CA MET A 163 12.22 4.32 -10.42
C MET A 163 13.10 3.69 -9.35
N LEU A 164 12.49 3.30 -8.23
CA LEU A 164 13.08 2.43 -7.24
C LEU A 164 12.30 1.10 -7.25
N SER A 165 12.85 0.10 -7.92
CA SER A 165 12.28 -1.25 -7.95
C SER A 165 12.94 -2.09 -6.86
N VAL A 166 12.14 -2.72 -6.00
CA VAL A 166 12.61 -3.51 -4.86
C VAL A 166 12.21 -4.98 -5.04
N HIS A 167 13.07 -5.89 -4.60
CA HIS A 167 12.77 -7.31 -4.44
C HIS A 167 13.22 -7.83 -3.09
N GLY A 168 12.50 -8.85 -2.61
CA GLY A 168 12.71 -9.54 -1.35
C GLY A 168 12.03 -8.87 -0.16
N SER A 169 11.48 -7.65 -0.31
CA SER A 169 10.87 -6.90 0.79
C SER A 169 9.59 -7.59 1.28
N TYR A 170 8.72 -7.98 0.35
CA TYR A 170 7.51 -8.75 0.69
C TYR A 170 7.88 -10.14 1.22
N LEU A 171 8.81 -10.85 0.58
CA LEU A 171 9.16 -12.21 1.03
C LEU A 171 9.80 -12.22 2.42
N ALA A 172 10.56 -11.16 2.77
CA ALA A 172 11.13 -10.99 4.10
C ALA A 172 10.06 -10.72 5.16
N GLY A 173 9.05 -9.92 4.86
CA GLY A 173 7.97 -9.61 5.80
C GLY A 173 6.66 -9.46 5.04
N PRO A 174 5.97 -10.57 4.70
CA PRO A 174 4.76 -10.48 3.93
C PRO A 174 3.67 -9.85 4.78
N PHE A 175 2.73 -9.15 4.14
CA PHE A 175 1.73 -8.36 4.85
C PHE A 175 0.85 -9.16 5.84
N TRP A 176 0.69 -10.47 5.62
CA TRP A 176 -0.02 -11.38 6.52
C TRP A 176 0.83 -11.94 7.68
N ASP A 177 2.14 -11.61 7.74
CA ASP A 177 3.09 -12.00 8.78
C ASP A 177 4.19 -10.93 8.96
N GLU A 178 3.79 -9.70 9.30
CA GLU A 178 4.74 -8.57 9.50
C GLU A 178 5.55 -8.69 10.80
N ALA A 179 5.11 -9.51 11.74
CA ALA A 179 5.77 -9.71 13.03
C ALA A 179 7.04 -10.57 12.93
N HIS A 180 7.19 -11.38 11.89
CA HIS A 180 8.31 -12.32 11.76
C HIS A 180 9.08 -12.12 10.46
N THR A 181 10.18 -11.36 10.54
CA THR A 181 11.07 -11.16 9.40
C THR A 181 11.84 -12.44 9.05
N ARG A 182 11.76 -12.85 7.79
CA ARG A 182 12.41 -14.01 7.19
C ARG A 182 13.73 -13.58 6.55
N LYS A 183 14.70 -14.51 6.52
CA LYS A 183 16.01 -14.25 5.91
C LYS A 183 15.91 -14.37 4.39
N VAL A 184 15.68 -13.24 3.74
CA VAL A 184 15.58 -13.11 2.28
C VAL A 184 16.58 -12.06 1.80
N PRO A 185 17.32 -12.31 0.71
CA PRO A 185 18.19 -11.29 0.12
C PRO A 185 17.37 -10.09 -0.37
N LEU A 186 17.75 -8.87 -0.01
CA LEU A 186 17.13 -7.68 -0.58
C LEU A 186 17.88 -7.22 -1.84
N ARG A 187 17.13 -6.85 -2.89
CA ARG A 187 17.66 -6.21 -4.09
C ARG A 187 16.89 -4.92 -4.34
N ALA A 188 17.60 -3.88 -4.72
CA ALA A 188 17.01 -2.61 -5.11
C ALA A 188 17.70 -2.09 -6.36
N LYS A 189 16.93 -1.64 -7.34
CA LYS A 189 17.42 -0.95 -8.54
C LYS A 189 16.89 0.47 -8.55
N LEU A 190 17.79 1.45 -8.54
CA LEU A 190 17.46 2.86 -8.69
C LEU A 190 17.83 3.32 -10.10
N GLU A 191 16.83 3.64 -10.91
CA GLU A 191 16.99 3.86 -12.35
C GLU A 191 16.33 5.16 -12.81
N CYS A 192 17.06 5.99 -13.54
CA CYS A 192 16.45 7.14 -14.22
C CYS A 192 15.69 6.67 -15.47
N ILE A 193 14.35 6.70 -15.42
CA ILE A 193 13.52 6.27 -16.57
C ILE A 193 13.17 7.42 -17.51
N TYR A 194 13.23 8.66 -17.02
CA TYR A 194 13.09 9.86 -17.84
C TYR A 194 13.97 10.98 -17.27
N THR A 195 14.85 11.52 -18.12
CA THR A 195 15.45 12.84 -17.87
C THR A 195 14.38 13.93 -17.98
N LYS A 196 14.71 15.14 -17.53
CA LYS A 196 13.79 16.28 -17.61
C LYS A 196 13.43 16.60 -19.06
N GLU A 197 14.42 16.51 -19.95
CA GLU A 197 14.30 16.82 -21.37
C GLU A 197 13.43 15.77 -22.09
N GLU A 198 13.68 14.49 -21.83
CA GLU A 198 12.86 13.39 -22.38
C GLU A 198 11.41 13.47 -21.87
N LEU A 199 11.22 13.72 -20.57
CA LEU A 199 9.88 13.85 -19.98
C LEU A 199 9.06 14.98 -20.60
N ALA A 200 9.71 16.09 -20.99
CA ALA A 200 9.05 17.21 -21.63
C ALA A 200 8.53 16.86 -23.04
N GLN A 201 9.17 15.91 -23.72
CA GLN A 201 8.83 15.48 -25.08
C GLN A 201 7.88 14.27 -25.10
N ALA A 202 7.88 13.44 -24.06
CA ALA A 202 7.03 12.25 -23.95
C ALA A 202 5.54 12.59 -23.80
N GLN A 203 4.64 11.72 -24.30
CA GLN A 203 3.20 11.86 -24.05
C GLN A 203 2.83 11.38 -22.65
N GLU A 204 1.72 11.88 -22.08
CA GLU A 204 1.29 11.51 -20.72
C GLU A 204 1.07 10.00 -20.58
N ASP A 205 0.44 9.38 -21.57
CA ASP A 205 0.10 7.96 -21.59
C ASP A 205 1.36 7.08 -21.72
N ASP A 206 2.34 7.47 -22.54
CA ASP A 206 3.63 6.77 -22.64
C ASP A 206 4.41 6.80 -21.31
N VAL A 207 4.35 7.93 -20.60
CA VAL A 207 4.96 8.07 -19.28
C VAL A 207 4.24 7.20 -18.26
N GLN A 208 2.90 7.18 -18.28
CA GLN A 208 2.08 6.31 -17.42
C GLN A 208 2.44 4.84 -17.66
N GLN A 209 2.43 4.37 -18.91
CA GLN A 209 2.74 2.99 -19.25
C GLN A 209 4.15 2.59 -18.78
N LYS A 210 5.16 3.41 -19.06
CA LYS A 210 6.54 3.12 -18.63
C LYS A 210 6.66 3.04 -17.10
N ILE A 211 5.96 3.91 -16.36
CA ILE A 211 5.92 3.85 -14.89
C ILE A 211 5.29 2.53 -14.43
N GLU A 212 4.17 2.12 -15.02
CA GLU A 212 3.48 0.87 -14.68
C GLU A 212 4.35 -0.36 -14.94
N GLU A 213 5.08 -0.39 -16.05
CA GLU A 213 6.03 -1.45 -16.39
C GLU A 213 7.11 -1.61 -15.31
N HIS A 214 7.66 -0.50 -14.78
CA HIS A 214 8.71 -0.53 -13.76
C HIS A 214 8.19 -0.81 -12.33
N LEU A 215 6.90 -0.57 -12.09
CA LEU A 215 6.23 -0.91 -10.83
C LEU A 215 5.70 -2.35 -10.83
N ARG A 216 5.71 -3.05 -11.96
CA ARG A 216 5.22 -4.42 -12.06
C ARG A 216 6.24 -5.40 -11.47
N TYR A 217 5.77 -6.26 -10.55
CA TYR A 217 6.56 -7.30 -9.93
C TYR A 217 5.71 -8.53 -9.54
N ASP A 218 6.41 -9.65 -9.37
CA ASP A 218 5.90 -10.89 -8.79
C ASP A 218 7.03 -11.50 -7.95
N GLU A 219 6.89 -11.38 -6.63
CA GLU A 219 7.90 -11.79 -5.67
C GLU A 219 8.03 -13.31 -5.58
N TYR A 220 6.95 -14.06 -5.82
CA TYR A 220 7.00 -15.53 -5.82
C TYR A 220 7.67 -16.06 -7.08
N LYS A 221 7.42 -15.43 -8.23
CA LYS A 221 8.16 -15.72 -9.46
C LYS A 221 9.66 -15.41 -9.28
N TRP A 222 9.99 -14.23 -8.75
CA TRP A 222 11.37 -13.85 -8.46
C TRP A 222 12.05 -14.83 -7.49
N GLN A 223 11.36 -15.23 -6.41
CA GLN A 223 11.83 -16.25 -5.48
C GLN A 223 12.21 -17.56 -6.17
N TRP A 224 11.35 -18.01 -7.09
CA TRP A 224 11.54 -19.26 -7.83
C TRP A 224 12.71 -19.19 -8.82
N GLU A 225 12.85 -18.07 -9.52
CA GLU A 225 13.91 -17.84 -10.51
C GLU A 225 15.28 -17.75 -9.84
N GLU A 226 15.39 -16.98 -8.76
CA GLU A 226 16.62 -16.79 -7.98
C GLU A 226 16.93 -17.95 -7.00
N LYS A 227 16.06 -18.96 -6.93
CA LYS A 227 16.18 -20.12 -6.03
C LYS A 227 16.35 -19.72 -4.56
N ILE A 228 15.52 -18.78 -4.11
CA ILE A 228 15.54 -18.27 -2.74
C ILE A 228 14.70 -19.19 -1.86
N ALA A 229 15.36 -20.08 -1.12
CA ALA A 229 14.73 -20.96 -0.16
C ALA A 229 14.42 -20.22 1.16
N ILE A 230 13.16 -20.27 1.59
CA ILE A 230 12.67 -19.75 2.86
C ILE A 230 12.36 -20.93 3.78
N THR A 231 13.33 -21.28 4.62
CA THR A 231 13.25 -22.44 5.53
C THR A 231 12.53 -22.14 6.85
N TYR A 232 11.89 -20.97 6.96
CA TYR A 232 11.17 -20.58 8.18
C TYR A 232 10.05 -21.60 8.48
N PRO A 233 10.03 -22.22 9.68
CA PRO A 233 9.08 -23.30 9.98
C PRO A 233 7.61 -22.87 9.97
N ARG A 234 7.34 -21.59 10.26
CA ARG A 234 5.99 -21.01 10.32
C ARG A 234 5.64 -20.20 9.07
N ARG A 235 6.24 -20.55 7.92
CA ARG A 235 6.15 -19.78 6.68
C ARG A 235 4.75 -19.66 6.07
N ALA A 236 3.75 -20.43 6.50
CA ALA A 236 2.37 -20.28 6.02
C ALA A 236 1.44 -19.64 7.07
N GLU A 237 1.90 -19.41 8.30
CA GLU A 237 1.06 -18.87 9.37
C GLU A 237 0.60 -17.45 9.03
N GLY A 238 -0.72 -17.24 9.02
CA GLY A 238 -1.38 -16.00 8.64
C GLY A 238 -1.84 -15.94 7.17
N LEU A 239 -1.32 -16.80 6.29
CA LEU A 239 -1.63 -16.76 4.85
C LEU A 239 -3.13 -16.94 4.55
N HIS A 240 -3.87 -17.66 5.40
CA HIS A 240 -5.31 -17.84 5.28
C HIS A 240 -6.12 -16.53 5.37
N MET A 241 -5.55 -15.44 5.88
CA MET A 241 -6.21 -14.13 5.90
C MET A 241 -6.22 -13.49 4.51
N ALA A 242 -5.14 -13.69 3.72
CA ALA A 242 -5.08 -13.31 2.31
C ALA A 242 -5.80 -14.34 1.43
N LEU A 243 -5.63 -15.63 1.71
CA LEU A 243 -6.25 -16.76 1.02
C LEU A 243 -7.43 -17.32 1.82
N TYR A 244 -8.47 -16.50 1.97
CA TYR A 244 -9.60 -16.76 2.85
C TYR A 244 -10.62 -17.78 2.31
N GLN A 245 -10.61 -18.08 1.01
CA GLN A 245 -11.60 -18.95 0.38
C GLN A 245 -10.97 -20.26 -0.11
N CYS A 246 -11.63 -21.39 0.18
CA CYS A 246 -11.13 -22.71 -0.18
C CYS A 246 -11.25 -22.98 -1.68
N ARG A 247 -10.13 -23.29 -2.34
CA ARG A 247 -10.11 -23.73 -3.75
C ARG A 247 -10.72 -25.11 -4.01
N SER A 248 -11.01 -25.89 -2.97
CA SER A 248 -11.57 -27.24 -3.08
C SER A 248 -13.09 -27.24 -3.00
N CYS A 249 -13.67 -26.61 -1.97
CA CYS A 249 -15.11 -26.58 -1.74
C CYS A 249 -15.79 -25.23 -1.99
N GLY A 250 -15.02 -24.15 -2.17
CA GLY A 250 -15.56 -22.79 -2.38
C GLY A 250 -15.92 -22.03 -1.09
N GLU A 251 -15.93 -22.70 0.07
CA GLU A 251 -16.27 -22.07 1.35
C GLU A 251 -15.27 -20.98 1.74
N ALA A 252 -15.81 -19.81 2.13
CA ALA A 252 -15.04 -18.66 2.57
C ALA A 252 -14.87 -18.65 4.10
N PHE A 253 -13.74 -18.14 4.59
CA PHE A 253 -13.43 -17.93 6.01
C PHE A 253 -13.25 -19.20 6.86
N TYR A 254 -13.27 -20.38 6.23
CA TYR A 254 -12.90 -21.67 6.84
C TYR A 254 -11.44 -22.06 6.61
N MET A 255 -10.66 -21.25 5.90
CA MET A 255 -9.23 -21.47 5.73
C MET A 255 -8.48 -21.13 7.02
N LYS A 256 -7.54 -21.99 7.41
CA LYS A 256 -6.63 -21.84 8.56
C LYS A 256 -5.21 -22.19 8.14
N SER A 257 -4.24 -21.75 8.92
CA SER A 257 -2.82 -22.04 8.69
C SER A 257 -2.09 -22.38 9.97
N LYS A 258 -1.13 -23.30 9.91
CA LYS A 258 -0.23 -23.65 11.02
C LYS A 258 1.10 -24.16 10.48
N GLY A 259 2.23 -23.67 11.00
CA GLY A 259 3.54 -24.00 10.47
C GLY A 259 3.69 -23.60 9.00
N SER A 260 3.93 -24.60 8.16
CA SER A 260 3.99 -24.47 6.70
C SER A 260 2.72 -24.93 6.00
N SER A 261 1.68 -25.32 6.74
CA SER A 261 0.44 -25.87 6.18
C SER A 261 -0.68 -24.84 6.16
N LEU A 262 -1.52 -24.92 5.13
CA LEU A 262 -2.76 -24.18 4.92
C LEU A 262 -3.89 -25.21 4.69
N PHE A 263 -4.97 -25.15 5.45
CA PHE A 263 -6.03 -26.16 5.41
C PHE A 263 -7.43 -25.56 5.56
N CYS A 264 -8.44 -26.28 5.09
CA CYS A 264 -9.84 -25.88 5.19
C CYS A 264 -10.56 -26.69 6.28
N GLU A 265 -11.17 -26.01 7.24
CA GLU A 265 -11.97 -26.67 8.29
C GLU A 265 -13.33 -27.17 7.80
N ALA A 266 -13.82 -26.69 6.65
CA ALA A 266 -15.11 -27.12 6.09
C ALA A 266 -15.03 -28.46 5.35
N CYS A 267 -14.03 -28.66 4.49
CA CYS A 267 -13.91 -29.87 3.66
C CYS A 267 -12.65 -30.70 3.95
N GLY A 268 -11.78 -30.26 4.86
CA GLY A 268 -10.56 -30.97 5.25
C GLY A 268 -9.39 -30.88 4.25
N SER A 269 -9.53 -30.18 3.12
CA SER A 269 -8.44 -30.11 2.12
C SER A 269 -7.22 -29.39 2.68
N GLY A 270 -6.03 -29.97 2.51
CA GLY A 270 -4.76 -29.42 2.97
C GLY A 270 -3.79 -29.05 1.85
N TRP A 271 -2.94 -28.07 2.13
CA TRP A 271 -1.89 -27.55 1.26
C TRP A 271 -0.63 -27.31 2.09
N GLU A 272 0.52 -27.69 1.55
CA GLU A 272 1.82 -27.44 2.16
C GLU A 272 2.55 -26.37 1.35
N MET A 273 2.95 -25.28 2.02
CA MET A 273 3.82 -24.27 1.42
C MET A 273 5.25 -24.80 1.40
N ASP A 274 5.82 -24.99 0.22
CA ASP A 274 7.22 -25.37 0.09
C ASP A 274 8.17 -24.19 0.40
N GLU A 275 9.47 -24.44 0.40
CA GLU A 275 10.48 -23.41 0.70
C GLU A 275 10.60 -22.35 -0.40
N TYR A 276 9.95 -22.53 -1.55
CA TYR A 276 9.95 -21.63 -2.70
C TYR A 276 8.61 -20.92 -2.89
N GLY A 277 7.74 -20.95 -1.87
CA GLY A 277 6.49 -20.20 -1.86
C GLY A 277 5.36 -20.78 -2.70
N ARG A 278 5.48 -22.05 -3.13
CA ARG A 278 4.40 -22.75 -3.84
C ARG A 278 3.55 -23.55 -2.86
N LEU A 279 2.25 -23.62 -3.13
CA LEU A 279 1.32 -24.44 -2.34
C LEU A 279 1.12 -25.79 -3.02
N VAL A 280 1.46 -26.86 -2.31
CA VAL A 280 1.37 -28.24 -2.77
C VAL A 280 0.20 -28.92 -2.04
N GLY A 281 -0.88 -29.19 -2.77
CA GLY A 281 -2.05 -29.90 -2.26
C GLY A 281 -2.00 -31.40 -2.50
N GLU A 282 -3.13 -32.05 -2.25
CA GLU A 282 -3.31 -33.48 -2.55
C GLU A 282 -3.01 -33.82 -4.02
N LYS A 283 -2.57 -35.07 -4.26
CA LYS A 283 -2.17 -35.57 -5.59
C LYS A 283 -1.06 -34.72 -6.26
N LYS A 284 -0.25 -34.01 -5.46
CA LYS A 284 0.81 -33.10 -5.92
C LYS A 284 0.30 -31.96 -6.81
N LYS A 285 -0.94 -31.52 -6.61
CA LYS A 285 -1.45 -30.30 -7.28
C LYS A 285 -0.67 -29.09 -6.76
N ILE A 286 -0.04 -28.35 -7.66
CA ILE A 286 0.73 -27.14 -7.32
C ILE A 286 -0.11 -25.91 -7.69
N THR A 287 -0.15 -24.92 -6.82
CA THR A 287 -0.70 -23.59 -7.11
C THR A 287 0.22 -22.52 -6.55
N ALA A 288 0.29 -21.38 -7.24
CA ALA A 288 0.93 -20.18 -6.71
C ALA A 288 -0.05 -19.41 -5.81
N ILE A 289 0.50 -18.67 -4.84
CA ILE A 289 -0.28 -17.81 -3.94
C ILE A 289 -0.98 -16.68 -4.72
N PRO A 290 -0.31 -15.95 -5.63
CA PRO A 290 -0.97 -14.97 -6.51
C PRO A 290 -2.14 -15.53 -7.30
N ASP A 291 -2.00 -16.73 -7.88
CA ASP A 291 -3.08 -17.37 -8.63
C ASP A 291 -4.30 -17.62 -7.74
N TRP A 292 -4.08 -18.08 -6.51
CA TRP A 292 -5.17 -18.28 -5.55
C TRP A 292 -5.82 -16.95 -5.21
N TYR A 293 -5.04 -15.93 -4.90
CA TYR A 293 -5.54 -14.59 -4.59
C TYR A 293 -6.42 -14.01 -5.71
N GLU A 294 -5.98 -14.11 -6.97
CA GLU A 294 -6.74 -13.64 -8.14
C GLU A 294 -7.96 -14.51 -8.47
N TRP A 295 -7.92 -15.82 -8.17
CA TRP A 295 -9.12 -16.66 -8.26
C TRP A 295 -10.21 -16.18 -7.29
N GLN A 296 -9.86 -15.86 -6.05
CA GLN A 296 -10.84 -15.33 -5.07
C GLN A 296 -11.43 -14.00 -5.51
N ARG A 297 -10.63 -13.14 -6.15
CA ARG A 297 -11.14 -11.91 -6.78
C ARG A 297 -12.23 -12.24 -7.79
N GLY A 298 -11.97 -13.19 -8.68
CA GLY A 298 -12.95 -13.67 -9.65
C GLY A 298 -14.22 -14.25 -9.01
N GLU A 299 -14.12 -14.96 -7.89
CA GLU A 299 -15.28 -15.46 -7.14
C GLU A 299 -16.13 -14.31 -6.58
N VAL A 300 -15.51 -13.27 -6.00
CA VAL A 300 -16.24 -12.08 -5.53
C VAL A 300 -16.97 -11.38 -6.68
N GLU A 301 -16.35 -11.25 -7.86
CA GLU A 301 -17.01 -10.68 -9.02
C GLU A 301 -18.22 -11.50 -9.49
N LYS A 302 -18.15 -12.83 -9.41
CA LYS A 302 -19.29 -13.71 -9.69
C LYS A 302 -20.41 -13.51 -8.68
N GLU A 303 -20.09 -13.44 -7.39
CA GLU A 303 -21.08 -13.17 -6.33
C GLU A 303 -21.81 -11.83 -6.57
N ILE A 304 -21.07 -10.79 -6.96
CA ILE A 304 -21.65 -9.48 -7.27
C ILE A 304 -22.59 -9.57 -8.47
N ARG A 305 -22.15 -10.18 -9.58
CA ARG A 305 -22.97 -10.33 -10.80
C ARG A 305 -24.23 -11.16 -10.56
N ASN A 306 -24.15 -12.15 -9.67
CA ASN A 306 -25.27 -13.01 -9.31
C ASN A 306 -26.19 -12.39 -8.24
N GLY A 307 -25.86 -11.22 -7.69
CA GLY A 307 -26.62 -10.57 -6.62
C GLY A 307 -26.54 -11.27 -5.25
N THR A 308 -25.56 -12.17 -5.08
CA THR A 308 -25.36 -12.93 -3.83
C THR A 308 -24.32 -12.30 -2.91
N TYR A 309 -23.55 -11.32 -3.40
CA TYR A 309 -22.60 -10.56 -2.58
C TYR A 309 -23.34 -9.75 -1.50
N ARG A 310 -22.87 -9.87 -0.25
CA ARG A 310 -23.37 -9.11 0.91
C ARG A 310 -22.18 -8.60 1.71
N CYS A 311 -22.24 -7.34 2.11
CA CYS A 311 -21.30 -6.72 3.03
C CYS A 311 -22.06 -5.75 3.91
N GLU A 312 -22.53 -6.28 5.04
CA GLU A 312 -23.16 -5.52 6.10
C GLU A 312 -22.68 -6.09 7.43
N PHE A 313 -21.98 -5.28 8.21
CA PHE A 313 -21.35 -5.73 9.45
C PHE A 313 -21.59 -4.75 10.59
N ALA A 314 -21.82 -5.29 11.78
CA ALA A 314 -21.60 -4.55 13.02
C ALA A 314 -20.10 -4.30 13.18
N VAL A 315 -19.71 -3.07 13.48
CA VAL A 315 -18.30 -2.65 13.48
C VAL A 315 -17.95 -1.82 14.70
N ARG A 316 -16.67 -1.84 15.07
CA ARG A 316 -16.05 -0.89 16.00
C ARG A 316 -15.20 0.08 15.19
N VAL A 317 -15.30 1.37 15.50
CA VAL A 317 -14.64 2.42 14.71
C VAL A 317 -13.68 3.24 15.57
N GLU A 318 -12.48 3.47 15.03
CA GLU A 318 -11.55 4.48 15.53
C GLU A 318 -11.24 5.52 14.45
N ALA A 319 -11.33 6.80 14.80
CA ALA A 319 -10.97 7.91 13.94
C ALA A 319 -9.51 8.33 14.15
N LEU A 320 -8.80 8.61 13.06
CA LEU A 320 -7.48 9.21 13.06
C LEU A 320 -7.52 10.54 12.26
N PRO A 321 -7.93 11.65 12.90
CA PRO A 321 -8.05 12.94 12.23
C PRO A 321 -6.70 13.66 12.10
N ASN A 322 -5.75 13.40 13.01
CA ASN A 322 -4.48 14.11 13.12
C ASN A 322 -3.38 13.32 13.83
N ALA A 323 -2.19 13.94 13.93
CA ALA A 323 -0.98 13.37 14.53
C ALA A 323 -1.07 13.10 16.05
N LYS A 324 -2.16 13.47 16.73
CA LYS A 324 -2.34 13.21 18.18
C LYS A 324 -2.83 11.79 18.47
N GLY A 325 -3.17 11.03 17.43
CA GLY A 325 -3.54 9.63 17.52
C GLY A 325 -5.04 9.36 17.35
N PHE A 326 -5.40 8.11 17.63
CA PHE A 326 -6.72 7.52 17.43
C PHE A 326 -7.71 7.96 18.50
N ILE A 327 -8.96 8.15 18.05
CA ILE A 327 -10.12 8.48 18.86
C ILE A 327 -11.14 7.36 18.70
N PRO A 328 -11.48 6.62 19.77
CA PRO A 328 -12.52 5.62 19.70
C PRO A 328 -13.87 6.30 19.46
N MET A 329 -14.53 5.93 18.36
CA MET A 329 -15.88 6.39 18.04
C MET A 329 -16.97 5.47 18.61
N GLY A 330 -16.62 4.21 18.88
CA GLY A 330 -17.54 3.22 19.44
C GLY A 330 -18.08 2.28 18.36
N GLU A 331 -19.27 1.74 18.61
CA GLU A 331 -19.93 0.80 17.70
C GLU A 331 -20.63 1.52 16.55
N GLY A 332 -20.79 0.80 15.45
CA GLY A 332 -21.41 1.30 14.23
C GLY A 332 -21.82 0.17 13.30
N ARG A 333 -22.23 0.55 12.09
CA ARG A 333 -22.61 -0.38 11.02
C ARG A 333 -21.93 0.03 9.72
N LEU A 334 -21.26 -0.91 9.07
CA LEU A 334 -20.67 -0.74 7.75
C LEU A 334 -21.53 -1.46 6.72
N VAL A 335 -21.85 -0.78 5.62
CA VAL A 335 -22.49 -1.37 4.44
C VAL A 335 -21.62 -1.08 3.22
N GLN A 336 -21.45 -2.05 2.32
CA GLN A 336 -20.87 -1.82 0.99
C GLN A 336 -21.86 -2.20 -0.09
N GLU A 337 -22.10 -1.25 -1.00
CA GLU A 337 -23.00 -1.38 -2.15
C GLU A 337 -22.28 -0.92 -3.43
N GLU A 338 -22.95 -1.03 -4.57
CA GLU A 338 -22.38 -0.63 -5.87
C GLU A 338 -22.00 0.86 -5.94
N SER A 339 -22.65 1.72 -5.16
CA SER A 339 -22.33 3.15 -5.11
C SER A 339 -21.09 3.47 -4.28
N GLY A 340 -20.82 2.69 -3.22
CA GLY A 340 -19.81 3.02 -2.24
C GLY A 340 -19.96 2.27 -0.92
N PHE A 341 -19.17 2.71 0.06
CA PHE A 341 -19.31 2.31 1.45
C PHE A 341 -20.13 3.33 2.22
N THR A 342 -21.03 2.86 3.09
CA THR A 342 -21.74 3.69 4.05
C THR A 342 -21.40 3.22 5.47
N LEU A 343 -20.81 4.12 6.25
CA LEU A 343 -20.46 3.88 7.66
C LEU A 343 -21.37 4.71 8.56
N PHE A 344 -22.16 4.03 9.39
CA PHE A 344 -23.00 4.63 10.42
C PHE A 344 -22.28 4.54 11.77
N VAL A 345 -21.97 5.68 12.38
CA VAL A 345 -21.29 5.73 13.68
C VAL A 345 -21.57 7.06 14.38
N GLN A 346 -21.85 7.04 15.70
CA GLN A 346 -22.14 8.25 16.50
C GLN A 346 -23.18 9.19 15.87
N ASN A 347 -24.30 8.66 15.36
CA ASN A 347 -25.34 9.42 14.66
C ASN A 347 -24.86 10.15 13.39
N ARG A 348 -23.70 9.75 12.84
CA ARG A 348 -23.18 10.22 11.56
C ARG A 348 -23.30 9.12 10.53
N GLU A 349 -23.64 9.53 9.32
CA GLU A 349 -23.55 8.71 8.12
C GLU A 349 -22.38 9.24 7.28
N LEU A 350 -21.41 8.38 7.01
CA LEU A 350 -20.23 8.70 6.20
C LEU A 350 -20.28 7.85 4.93
N PHE A 351 -20.27 8.52 3.78
CA PHE A 351 -20.34 7.86 2.48
C PHE A 351 -19.01 7.97 1.73
N PHE A 352 -18.52 6.85 1.21
CA PHE A 352 -17.26 6.74 0.48
C PHE A 352 -17.50 6.18 -0.92
N ASP A 353 -17.52 7.06 -1.92
CA ASP A 353 -17.92 6.79 -3.30
C ASP A 353 -16.89 5.93 -4.07
N HIS A 354 -17.35 4.85 -4.69
CA HIS A 354 -16.55 3.97 -5.57
C HIS A 354 -16.10 4.63 -6.87
N ARG A 355 -16.60 5.81 -7.27
CA ARG A 355 -16.06 6.58 -8.43
C ARG A 355 -14.73 7.24 -8.11
N SER A 356 -14.54 7.62 -6.85
CA SER A 356 -13.38 8.37 -6.36
C SER A 356 -12.35 7.49 -5.66
N ARG A 357 -12.72 6.26 -5.29
CA ARG A 357 -11.86 5.29 -4.59
C ARG A 357 -11.54 4.10 -5.46
N GLU A 358 -10.27 3.94 -5.78
CA GLU A 358 -9.78 2.76 -6.47
C GLU A 358 -9.79 1.49 -5.61
N SER A 359 -9.67 1.61 -4.28
CA SER A 359 -9.60 0.46 -3.36
C SER A 359 -9.86 0.87 -1.90
N VAL A 360 -9.57 -0.04 -0.96
CA VAL A 360 -9.60 0.20 0.48
C VAL A 360 -8.30 -0.34 1.10
N GLN A 361 -7.87 0.25 2.21
CA GLN A 361 -6.75 -0.31 2.96
C GLN A 361 -7.25 -1.52 3.74
N THR A 362 -6.55 -2.64 3.58
CA THR A 362 -6.81 -3.87 4.31
C THR A 362 -5.78 -4.02 5.41
N GLU A 363 -6.19 -4.52 6.58
CA GLU A 363 -5.31 -4.89 7.66
C GLU A 363 -5.78 -6.21 8.26
N TYR A 364 -4.90 -7.20 8.40
CA TYR A 364 -5.31 -8.52 8.88
C TYR A 364 -5.34 -8.65 10.40
N ASN A 365 -4.47 -7.93 11.10
CA ASN A 365 -4.50 -7.82 12.55
C ASN A 365 -3.89 -6.49 13.01
N TYR A 366 -4.64 -5.41 12.83
CA TYR A 366 -4.11 -4.08 13.13
C TYR A 366 -4.11 -3.81 14.65
N ARG A 367 -2.94 -3.51 15.21
CA ARG A 367 -2.74 -3.18 16.65
C ARG A 367 -3.30 -4.23 17.60
N ASP A 368 -3.26 -5.50 17.20
CA ASP A 368 -3.80 -6.64 17.96
C ASP A 368 -5.30 -6.52 18.26
N ARG A 369 -6.06 -5.93 17.32
CA ARG A 369 -7.51 -5.74 17.43
C ARG A 369 -8.33 -6.54 16.42
N GLY A 370 -7.67 -7.39 15.64
CA GLY A 370 -8.30 -8.20 14.60
C GLY A 370 -8.32 -7.52 13.23
N PRO A 371 -9.08 -8.10 12.28
CA PRO A 371 -9.15 -7.61 10.91
C PRO A 371 -9.78 -6.21 10.86
N CYS A 372 -9.25 -5.38 9.96
CA CYS A 372 -9.65 -3.99 9.83
C CYS A 372 -9.62 -3.56 8.36
N ILE A 373 -10.52 -2.65 8.00
CA ILE A 373 -10.39 -1.85 6.80
C ILE A 373 -10.25 -0.37 7.18
N VAL A 374 -9.55 0.41 6.36
CA VAL A 374 -9.43 1.86 6.56
C VAL A 374 -10.09 2.61 5.42
N LEU A 375 -11.10 3.41 5.76
CA LEU A 375 -11.77 4.34 4.85
C LEU A 375 -11.42 5.77 5.24
N SER A 376 -10.97 6.58 4.28
CA SER A 376 -10.54 7.94 4.53
C SER A 376 -11.38 8.94 3.73
N ASP A 377 -11.61 10.10 4.35
CA ASP A 377 -12.06 11.32 3.68
C ASP A 377 -10.95 12.38 3.75
N LYS A 378 -11.25 13.64 3.43
CA LYS A 378 -10.26 14.72 3.45
C LYS A 378 -9.75 15.06 4.86
N ASP A 379 -10.54 14.76 5.88
CA ASP A 379 -10.36 15.24 7.24
C ASP A 379 -9.91 14.13 8.20
N CYS A 380 -10.26 12.87 7.92
CA CYS A 380 -10.08 11.74 8.84
C CYS A 380 -9.79 10.42 8.12
N CYS A 381 -9.02 9.54 8.77
CA CYS A 381 -8.95 8.12 8.44
C CYS A 381 -9.77 7.32 9.45
N TYR A 382 -10.72 6.51 9.00
CA TYR A 382 -11.60 5.69 9.83
C TYR A 382 -11.16 4.23 9.77
N TYR A 383 -10.70 3.71 10.90
CA TYR A 383 -10.30 2.32 11.11
C TYR A 383 -11.50 1.54 11.60
N ILE A 384 -11.92 0.55 10.81
CA ILE A 384 -13.19 -0.14 10.96
C ILE A 384 -12.89 -1.61 11.18
N TYR A 385 -13.15 -2.06 12.41
CA TYR A 385 -12.91 -3.43 12.85
C TYR A 385 -14.24 -4.17 12.97
N SER A 386 -14.24 -5.47 12.76
CA SER A 386 -15.36 -6.33 13.11
C SER A 386 -14.84 -7.65 13.67
N ASP A 387 -15.58 -8.19 14.64
CA ASP A 387 -15.32 -9.52 15.20
C ASP A 387 -16.21 -10.58 14.51
N ASP A 388 -16.98 -10.19 13.50
CA ASP A 388 -17.79 -11.09 12.67
C ASP A 388 -16.87 -12.04 11.87
N PRO A 389 -17.07 -13.37 11.93
CA PRO A 389 -16.26 -14.34 11.19
C PRO A 389 -16.25 -14.15 9.67
N GLY A 390 -17.30 -13.53 9.12
CA GLY A 390 -17.43 -13.20 7.69
C GLY A 390 -16.76 -11.88 7.29
N PHE A 391 -16.22 -11.11 8.24
CA PHE A 391 -15.52 -9.86 7.95
C PHE A 391 -14.14 -10.13 7.37
N GLY A 392 -14.07 -10.22 6.03
CA GLY A 392 -12.83 -10.43 5.28
C GLY A 392 -12.33 -9.15 4.61
N PRO A 393 -11.26 -8.48 5.11
CA PRO A 393 -10.69 -7.29 4.47
C PRO A 393 -10.39 -7.50 2.97
N THR A 394 -9.82 -8.66 2.62
CA THR A 394 -9.53 -9.03 1.22
C THR A 394 -10.80 -9.11 0.36
N LYS A 395 -11.87 -9.73 0.87
CA LYS A 395 -13.16 -9.86 0.16
C LYS A 395 -13.78 -8.49 -0.10
N ILE A 396 -13.80 -7.64 0.93
CA ILE A 396 -14.30 -6.26 0.88
C ILE A 396 -13.51 -5.43 -0.14
N GLN A 397 -12.19 -5.57 -0.14
CA GLN A 397 -11.30 -4.91 -1.09
C GLN A 397 -11.61 -5.32 -2.53
N PHE A 398 -11.75 -6.62 -2.81
CA PHE A 398 -12.07 -7.10 -4.16
C PHE A 398 -13.38 -6.54 -4.69
N ALA A 399 -14.42 -6.49 -3.86
CA ALA A 399 -15.68 -5.88 -4.23
C ALA A 399 -15.52 -4.39 -4.56
N GLY A 400 -14.77 -3.65 -3.73
CA GLY A 400 -14.55 -2.22 -3.94
C GLY A 400 -13.78 -1.90 -5.22
N GLU A 401 -12.74 -2.69 -5.51
CA GLU A 401 -11.96 -2.58 -6.75
C GLU A 401 -12.81 -2.94 -7.98
N TYR A 402 -13.71 -3.92 -7.87
CA TYR A 402 -14.62 -4.27 -8.96
C TYR A 402 -15.61 -3.13 -9.26
N TYR A 403 -16.27 -2.58 -8.23
CA TYR A 403 -17.20 -1.46 -8.40
C TYR A 403 -16.52 -0.21 -8.96
N TYR A 404 -15.30 0.11 -8.52
CA TYR A 404 -14.51 1.20 -9.10
C TYR A 404 -14.29 1.02 -10.60
N ARG A 405 -13.85 -0.17 -11.04
CA ARG A 405 -13.61 -0.45 -12.46
C ARG A 405 -14.88 -0.34 -13.29
N MET A 406 -16.00 -0.86 -12.81
CA MET A 406 -17.29 -0.73 -13.50
C MET A 406 -17.71 0.73 -13.67
N ARG A 407 -17.55 1.55 -12.62
CA ARG A 407 -17.89 2.97 -12.65
C ARG A 407 -16.98 3.75 -13.60
N LYS A 408 -15.68 3.44 -13.63
CA LYS A 408 -14.71 4.08 -14.53
C LYS A 408 -14.94 3.73 -16.00
N GLN A 409 -15.30 2.49 -16.32
CA GLN A 409 -15.63 2.07 -17.68
C GLN A 409 -16.92 2.74 -18.20
N GLY A 410 -17.81 3.18 -17.30
CA GLY A 410 -19.00 3.96 -17.64
C GLY A 410 -18.78 5.48 -17.71
N GLU A 411 -17.60 5.99 -17.37
CA GLU A 411 -17.27 7.43 -17.36
C GLU A 411 -16.44 7.81 -18.61
N VAL A 412 -16.98 8.70 -19.45
CA VAL A 412 -16.20 9.43 -20.46
C VAL A 412 -15.14 10.28 -19.74
N PRO A 413 -13.86 10.34 -20.19
CA PRO A 413 -12.78 10.97 -19.42
C PRO A 413 -13.07 12.44 -19.07
N PHE A 414 -12.97 12.78 -17.79
CA PHE A 414 -13.10 14.14 -17.26
C PHE A 414 -11.76 14.90 -17.42
N ASP A 415 -11.75 15.92 -18.27
CA ASP A 415 -10.58 16.75 -18.56
C ASP A 415 -10.23 17.69 -17.38
N PHE A 416 -9.09 17.45 -16.76
CA PHE A 416 -8.54 18.24 -15.65
C PHE A 416 -7.82 19.54 -16.11
N GLY A 417 -7.92 19.92 -17.38
CA GLY A 417 -7.11 20.97 -18.02
C GLY A 417 -7.44 22.44 -17.67
N LYS A 418 -8.46 22.77 -16.87
CA LYS A 418 -8.95 24.16 -16.76
C LYS A 418 -8.75 24.94 -15.45
N HIS A 419 -8.13 24.38 -14.40
CA HIS A 419 -8.06 25.07 -13.10
C HIS A 419 -6.66 25.30 -12.50
N LEU A 420 -5.59 25.26 -13.31
CA LEU A 420 -4.23 25.54 -12.83
C LEU A 420 -3.55 26.77 -13.46
N SER A 421 -4.26 27.57 -14.25
CA SER A 421 -3.71 28.78 -14.90
C SER A 421 -4.01 30.10 -14.20
N GLU A 422 -4.64 30.09 -13.02
CA GLU A 422 -4.90 31.32 -12.25
C GLU A 422 -4.21 31.21 -10.89
N ASN A 423 -3.16 32.00 -10.70
CA ASN A 423 -2.31 32.14 -9.52
C ASN A 423 -1.13 31.15 -9.37
N MET A 424 -0.27 31.10 -10.38
CA MET A 424 1.14 30.72 -10.20
C MET A 424 2.07 31.86 -10.58
#